data_AF-A0A2V9T9E9-F1
#
_entry.id   AF-A0A2V9T9E9-F1
#
_cell.length_a   1.000
_cell.length_b   1.000
_cell.length_c   1.000
_cell.angle_alpha   90.00
_cell.angle_beta   90.00
_cell.angle_gamma   90.00
#
_symmetry.space_group_name_H-M   'P 1'
#
loop_
_entity.id
_entity.type
_entity.pdbx_description
1 polymer ?
#
loop_
_entity_poly.entity_id
_entity_poly.type
_entity_poly.pdbx_seq_one_letter_code
_entity_poly.pdbx_strand_id
1 'polypeptide(L)'
;MQGTLANTIADEIRVQLSASEKVRLRTPRRVNVIALDYYLQGNYHLHRLRRGSVDEEAHKAAENFQRAIDQDPGFAPAYLGLAYAHA
;
A
#
# COMPACT_ATOMS: atom_id res chain seq x y z
N MET A 1 6.88 -22.01 -8.72
CA MET A 1 6.58 -22.86 -7.54
C MET A 1 6.66 -22.05 -6.25
N GLN A 2 5.74 -21.10 -6.06
CA GLN A 2 5.57 -20.32 -4.81
C GLN A 2 4.09 -20.12 -4.45
N GLY A 3 3.17 -20.28 -5.41
CA GLY A 3 1.73 -20.16 -5.18
C GLY A 3 1.10 -21.31 -4.37
N THR A 4 1.72 -22.49 -4.32
CA THR A 4 1.13 -23.66 -3.65
C THR A 4 1.16 -23.54 -2.12
N LEU A 5 2.27 -23.08 -1.53
CA LEU A 5 2.35 -22.90 -0.07
C LEU A 5 1.48 -21.74 0.42
N ALA A 6 1.45 -20.63 -0.34
CA ALA A 6 0.57 -19.50 -0.05
C ALA A 6 -0.91 -19.90 -0.12
N ASN A 7 -1.29 -20.77 -1.07
CA ASN A 7 -2.65 -21.30 -1.17
C ASN A 7 -3.00 -22.21 0.01
N THR A 8 -2.11 -23.11 0.42
CA THR A 8 -2.37 -24.00 1.56
C THR A 8 -2.60 -23.21 2.85
N ILE A 9 -1.76 -22.21 3.13
CA ILE A 9 -1.92 -21.34 4.29
C ILE A 9 -3.23 -20.53 4.18
N ALA A 10 -3.54 -20.01 3.00
CA ALA A 10 -4.78 -19.27 2.77
C ALA A 10 -6.05 -20.14 2.86
N ASP A 11 -5.97 -21.44 2.56
CA ASP A 11 -7.07 -22.40 2.70
C ASP A 11 -7.27 -22.79 4.16
N GLU A 12 -6.19 -23.01 4.91
CA GLU A 12 -6.24 -23.35 6.33
C GLU A 12 -6.79 -22.19 7.19
N ILE A 13 -6.39 -20.95 6.87
CA ILE A 13 -6.99 -19.73 7.46
C ILE A 13 -8.47 -19.58 7.04
N ARG A 14 -8.83 -19.94 5.81
CA ARG A 14 -10.24 -19.93 5.33
C ARG A 14 -11.14 -20.91 6.08
N VAL A 15 -10.61 -22.00 6.62
CA VAL A 15 -11.43 -22.98 7.38
C VAL A 15 -11.84 -22.42 8.75
N GLN A 16 -11.06 -21.52 9.34
CA GLN A 16 -11.32 -20.95 10.68
C GLN A 16 -12.23 -19.72 10.70
N LEU A 17 -12.58 -19.16 9.53
CA LEU A 17 -13.40 -17.95 9.43
C LEU A 17 -14.89 -18.32 9.35
N SER A 18 -15.70 -17.67 10.18
CA SER A 18 -17.16 -17.74 10.11
C SER A 18 -17.69 -17.23 8.77
N ALA A 19 -18.92 -17.59 8.39
CA ALA A 19 -19.51 -17.19 7.12
C ALA A 19 -19.59 -15.65 6.95
N SER A 20 -19.77 -14.92 8.05
CA SER A 20 -19.76 -13.45 8.09
C SER A 20 -18.36 -12.86 7.86
N GLU A 21 -17.31 -13.48 8.40
CA GLU A 21 -15.92 -13.04 8.15
C GLU A 21 -15.48 -13.33 6.71
N LYS A 22 -15.93 -14.46 6.15
CA LYS A 22 -15.74 -14.77 4.72
C LYS A 22 -16.42 -13.74 3.83
N VAL A 23 -17.61 -13.26 4.18
CA VAL A 23 -18.29 -12.19 3.41
C VAL A 23 -17.54 -10.86 3.50
N ARG A 24 -16.99 -10.51 4.68
CA ARG A 24 -16.16 -9.30 4.85
C ARG A 24 -14.85 -9.38 4.06
N LEU A 25 -14.24 -10.56 3.97
CA LEU A 25 -12.98 -10.80 3.25
C LEU A 25 -13.16 -11.06 1.74
N ARG A 26 -14.38 -11.42 1.29
CA ARG A 26 -14.70 -11.73 -0.11
C ARG A 26 -14.76 -10.52 -1.04
N THR A 27 -14.65 -9.31 -0.51
CA THR A 27 -14.50 -8.13 -1.34
C THR A 27 -13.03 -7.75 -1.31
N PRO A 28 -12.16 -8.32 -2.18
CA PRO A 28 -10.84 -7.74 -2.37
C PRO A 28 -11.09 -6.28 -2.71
N ARG A 29 -10.65 -5.37 -1.83
CA ARG A 29 -10.79 -3.93 -2.06
C ARG A 29 -10.16 -3.71 -3.42
N ARG A 30 -10.96 -3.32 -4.42
CA ARG A 30 -10.42 -3.04 -5.75
C ARG A 30 -9.39 -1.95 -5.54
N VAL A 31 -8.13 -2.27 -5.83
CA VAL A 31 -7.05 -1.30 -5.71
C VAL A 31 -7.39 -0.15 -6.64
N ASN A 32 -7.54 1.05 -6.09
CA ASN A 32 -7.65 2.24 -6.93
C ASN A 32 -6.30 2.41 -7.66
N VAL A 33 -6.30 2.17 -8.96
CA VAL A 33 -5.08 2.23 -9.79
C VAL A 33 -4.44 3.62 -9.79
N ILE A 34 -5.23 4.68 -9.59
CA ILE A 34 -4.73 6.05 -9.47
C ILE A 34 -4.02 6.24 -8.12
N ALA A 35 -4.58 5.68 -7.03
CA ALA A 35 -3.90 5.69 -5.73
C ALA A 35 -2.59 4.89 -5.76
N LEU A 36 -2.58 3.76 -6.47
CA LEU A 36 -1.38 2.95 -6.67
C LEU A 36 -0.30 3.71 -7.46
N ASP A 37 -0.67 4.42 -8.53
CA ASP A 37 0.27 5.21 -9.32
C ASP A 37 0.95 6.30 -8.47
N TYR A 38 0.16 7.08 -7.73
CA TYR A 38 0.70 8.08 -6.81
C TYR A 38 1.56 7.45 -5.71
N TYR A 39 1.17 6.31 -5.16
CA TYR A 39 1.99 5.58 -4.19
C TYR A 39 3.35 5.18 -4.76
N LEU A 40 3.38 4.68 -6.00
CA LEU A 40 4.64 4.29 -6.66
C LEU A 40 5.54 5.50 -6.93
N GLN A 41 4.96 6.63 -7.34
CA GLN A 41 5.69 7.90 -7.50
C GLN A 41 6.28 8.40 -6.17
N GLY A 42 5.54 8.29 -5.06
CA GLY A 42 6.04 8.63 -3.74
C GLY A 42 7.25 7.77 -3.33
N ASN A 43 7.19 6.46 -3.59
CA ASN A 43 8.31 5.55 -3.32
C ASN A 43 9.54 5.86 -4.18
N TYR A 44 9.34 6.24 -5.45
CA TYR A 44 10.44 6.67 -6.31
C TYR A 44 11.21 7.85 -5.69
N HIS A 45 10.51 8.85 -5.18
CA HIS A 45 11.12 9.99 -4.50
C HIS A 45 11.80 9.60 -3.18
N LEU A 46 11.21 8.73 -2.36
CA LEU A 46 11.88 8.18 -1.17
C LEU A 46 13.19 7.46 -1.50
N HIS A 47 13.25 6.74 -2.62
CA HIS A 47 14.50 6.09 -3.06
C HIS A 47 15.56 7.09 -3.51
N ARG A 48 15.17 8.25 -4.04
CA ARG A 48 16.09 9.33 -4.40
C ARG A 48 16.59 10.13 -3.20
N LEU A 49 15.76 10.27 -2.17
CA LEU A 49 16.11 10.80 -0.85
C LEU A 49 17.37 10.11 -0.29
N ARG A 50 17.42 8.77 -0.36
CA ARG A 50 18.57 7.95 0.06
C ARG A 50 19.85 8.19 -0.76
N ARG A 51 19.78 8.93 -1.87
CA ARG A 51 20.90 9.26 -2.75
C ARG A 51 21.40 10.70 -2.60
N GLY A 52 20.89 11.47 -1.64
CA GLY A 52 21.49 12.75 -1.21
C GLY A 52 20.72 14.02 -1.60
N SER A 53 19.58 13.93 -2.27
CA SER A 53 18.69 15.08 -2.54
C SER A 53 17.54 15.09 -1.53
N VAL A 54 17.80 15.55 -0.31
CA VAL A 54 16.98 15.24 0.86
C VAL A 54 15.64 15.99 0.88
N ASP A 55 15.65 17.33 0.93
CA ASP A 55 14.43 18.09 1.23
C ASP A 55 13.41 18.10 0.08
N GLU A 56 13.87 18.28 -1.16
CA GLU A 56 12.98 18.36 -2.32
C GLU A 56 12.32 17.00 -2.62
N GLU A 57 13.07 15.90 -2.48
CA GLU A 57 12.54 14.56 -2.73
C GLU A 57 11.65 14.11 -1.56
N ALA A 58 11.94 14.52 -0.32
CA ALA A 58 11.03 14.33 0.81
C ALA A 58 9.68 15.00 0.56
N HIS A 59 9.70 16.25 0.10
CA HIS A 59 8.47 16.99 -0.19
C HIS A 59 7.66 16.33 -1.31
N LYS A 60 8.30 15.98 -2.43
CA LYS A 60 7.64 15.27 -3.55
C LYS A 60 7.12 13.90 -3.13
N ALA A 61 7.82 13.18 -2.27
CA ALA A 61 7.33 11.92 -1.73
C ALA A 61 6.05 12.13 -0.93
N ALA A 62 6.06 13.10 0.00
CA ALA A 62 4.91 13.43 0.83
C ALA A 62 3.68 13.85 -0.01
N GLU A 63 3.86 14.72 -1.00
CA GLU A 63 2.78 15.14 -1.90
C GLU A 63 2.14 13.95 -2.64
N ASN A 64 2.95 13.04 -3.17
CA ASN A 64 2.45 11.87 -3.88
C ASN A 64 1.72 10.90 -2.95
N PHE A 65 2.21 10.69 -1.73
CA PHE A 65 1.47 9.88 -0.75
C PHE A 65 0.16 10.54 -0.32
N GLN A 66 0.12 11.86 -0.17
CA GLN A 66 -1.12 12.57 0.10
C GLN A 66 -2.13 12.40 -1.05
N ARG A 67 -1.69 12.54 -2.31
CA ARG A 67 -2.56 12.28 -3.47
C ARG A 67 -3.09 10.85 -3.49
N ALA A 68 -2.26 9.86 -3.14
CA ALA A 68 -2.71 8.48 -3.03
C ALA A 68 -3.82 8.30 -1.97
N ILE A 69 -3.68 8.97 -0.82
CA ILE A 69 -4.70 9.00 0.25
C ILE A 69 -5.98 9.69 -0.22
N ASP A 70 -5.87 10.81 -0.94
CA ASP A 70 -7.03 11.55 -1.44
C ASP A 70 -7.83 10.71 -2.46
N GLN A 71 -7.14 9.89 -3.27
CA GLN A 71 -7.76 8.97 -4.22
C GLN A 71 -8.36 7.71 -3.57
N ASP A 72 -7.69 7.19 -2.54
CA ASP A 72 -8.17 6.05 -1.76
C ASP A 72 -7.78 6.22 -0.28
N PRO A 73 -8.69 6.75 0.56
CA PRO A 73 -8.44 6.91 2.00
C PRO A 73 -8.23 5.59 2.75
N GLY A 74 -8.57 4.45 2.13
CA GLY A 74 -8.30 3.12 2.68
C GLY A 74 -6.95 2.54 2.24
N PHE A 75 -6.15 3.27 1.44
CA PHE A 75 -4.87 2.81 0.92
C PHE A 75 -3.76 2.93 1.97
N ALA A 76 -3.81 2.04 2.97
CA ALA A 76 -2.88 2.00 4.10
C ALA A 76 -1.38 2.18 3.75
N PRO A 77 -0.85 1.63 2.63
CA PRO A 77 0.56 1.83 2.27
C PRO A 77 0.96 3.29 2.07
N ALA A 78 0.05 4.17 1.62
CA ALA A 78 0.35 5.58 1.41
C ALA A 78 0.58 6.34 2.72
N TYR A 79 -0.16 6.02 3.80
CA TYR A 79 0.07 6.62 5.12
C TYR A 79 1.45 6.28 5.67
N LEU A 80 1.90 5.04 5.48
CA LEU A 80 3.24 4.63 5.88
C LEU A 80 4.32 5.38 5.08
N GLY A 81 4.10 5.54 3.78
CA GLY A 81 4.97 6.35 2.92
C GLY A 81 5.07 7.80 3.37
N LEU A 82 3.94 8.41 3.74
CA LEU A 82 3.88 9.78 4.25
C LEU A 82 4.66 9.93 5.55
N ALA A 83 4.53 8.97 6.47
CA ALA A 83 5.32 8.96 7.71
C ALA A 83 6.83 8.90 7.44
N TYR A 84 7.27 8.09 6.46
CA TYR A 84 8.68 8.04 6.06
C TYR A 84 9.17 9.32 5.37
N ALA A 85 8.30 10.03 4.66
CA ALA A 85 8.67 11.29 4.02
C ALA A 85 8.87 12.45 5.01
N HIS A 86 8.30 12.34 6.21
CA HIS A 86 8.43 13.33 7.28
C HIS A 86 9.41 12.94 8.41
N ALA A 87 10.03 11.75 8.32
CA ALA A 87 10.99 11.24 9.30
C ALA A 87 12.40 11.78 9.04
#